data_AF-A0A7W9YZU7-F1
#
_entry.id   AF-A0A7W9YZU7-F1
#
_cell.length_a   1.000
_cell.length_b   1.000
_cell.length_c   1.000
_cell.angle_alpha   90.00
_cell.angle_beta   90.00
_cell.angle_gamma   90.00
#
_symmetry.space_group_name_H-M   'P 1'
#
loop_
_entity.id
_entity.type
_entity.pdbx_description
1 polymer ?
#
loop_
_entity_poly.entity_id
_entity_poly.type
_entity_poly.pdbx_seq_one_letter_code
_entity_poly.pdbx_strand_id
1 'polypeptide(L)' 'MTQSNNRQSEHPVDAFFLDRWSPGAFTGEAMSREDLLTILDAGHWAPSSGNNQPWRFIYALRETASWPLLLDILSPGNQR' A
#
# COMPACT_ATOMS: atom_id res chain seq x y z
N MET A 1 2.32 20.18 -17.94
CA MET A 1 1.06 19.53 -17.49
C MET A 1 1.09 18.08 -17.91
N THR A 2 0.52 17.21 -17.09
CA THR A 2 0.38 15.76 -17.33
C THR A 2 -1.10 15.42 -17.14
N GLN A 3 -1.67 14.58 -18.01
CA GLN A 3 -3.04 14.09 -17.87
C GLN A 3 -3.00 12.56 -17.74
N SER A 4 -3.60 12.02 -16.67
CA SER A 4 -3.76 10.58 -16.47
C SER A 4 -4.81 10.29 -15.40
N ASN A 5 -5.40 9.08 -15.42
CA ASN A 5 -6.37 8.61 -14.42
C ASN A 5 -7.48 9.64 -14.08
N ASN A 6 -8.10 10.25 -15.10
CA ASN A 6 -9.11 11.31 -14.97
C ASN A 6 -8.66 12.54 -14.15
N ARG A 7 -7.36 12.82 -14.10
CA ARG A 7 -6.73 13.95 -13.40
C ARG A 7 -5.80 14.73 -14.33
N GLN A 8 -5.58 16.00 -14.00
CA GLN A 8 -4.66 16.89 -14.70
C GLN A 8 -3.77 17.61 -13.69
N SER A 9 -2.46 17.59 -13.91
CA SER A 9 -1.51 18.39 -13.13
C SER A 9 -1.20 19.72 -13.81
N GLU A 10 -0.91 20.74 -12.99
CA GLU A 10 -0.49 22.07 -13.45
C GLU A 10 0.92 22.03 -14.09
N HIS A 11 1.81 21.20 -13.53
CA HIS A 11 3.19 21.03 -13.98
C HIS A 11 3.43 19.64 -14.61
N PRO A 12 4.47 19.42 -15.42
CA PRO A 12 4.76 18.12 -16.04
C PRO A 12 5.37 17.12 -15.04
N VAL A 13 4.60 16.73 -14.02
CA VAL A 13 4.99 15.66 -13.09
C VAL A 13 4.86 14.30 -13.76
N ASP A 14 5.58 13.30 -13.25
CA ASP A 14 5.45 11.92 -13.73
C ASP A 14 4.00 11.42 -13.60
N ALA A 15 3.51 10.69 -14.60
CA ALA A 15 2.15 10.15 -14.62
C ALA A 15 1.88 9.23 -13.43
N PHE A 16 2.91 8.53 -12.92
CA PHE A 16 2.83 7.69 -11.73
C PHE A 16 2.17 8.40 -10.53
N PHE A 17 2.43 9.70 -10.36
CA PHE A 17 1.82 10.47 -9.27
C PHE A 17 0.31 10.70 -9.45
N LEU A 18 -0.17 10.74 -10.69
CA LEU A 18 -1.60 10.85 -11.02
C LEU A 18 -2.29 9.48 -11.02
N ASP A 19 -1.58 8.46 -11.49
CA ASP A 19 -2.06 7.08 -11.60
C ASP A 19 -2.27 6.43 -10.25
N ARG A 20 -1.39 6.69 -9.27
CA ARG A 20 -1.56 6.18 -7.91
C ARG A 20 -2.84 6.76 -7.28
N TRP A 21 -3.72 5.87 -6.84
CA TRP A 21 -4.89 6.20 -6.04
C TRP A 21 -5.26 5.03 -5.11
N SER A 22 -6.20 5.24 -4.19
CA SER A 22 -6.62 4.24 -3.21
C SER A 22 -8.03 3.73 -3.52
N PRO A 23 -8.19 2.68 -4.37
CA PRO A 23 -9.48 2.03 -4.56
C PRO A 23 -9.97 1.35 -3.27
N GLY A 24 -11.28 1.24 -3.11
CA GLY A 24 -11.91 0.50 -2.00
C GLY A 24 -12.47 -0.87 -2.39
N ALA A 25 -12.42 -1.23 -3.68
CA ALA A 25 -12.95 -2.49 -4.20
C ALA A 25 -11.80 -3.39 -4.67
N PHE A 26 -11.59 -4.52 -3.99
CA PHE A 26 -10.57 -5.52 -4.30
C PHE A 26 -11.22 -6.86 -4.67
N THR A 27 -10.57 -7.67 -5.51
CA THR A 27 -11.09 -8.99 -5.97
C THR A 27 -11.12 -10.03 -4.86
N GLY A 28 -10.35 -9.83 -3.78
CA GLY A 28 -10.20 -10.81 -2.72
C GLY A 28 -9.20 -11.92 -3.03
N GLU A 29 -8.47 -11.84 -4.14
CA GLU A 29 -7.39 -12.77 -4.46
C GLU A 29 -6.20 -12.58 -3.51
N ALA A 30 -5.51 -13.67 -3.20
CA ALA A 30 -4.30 -13.62 -2.41
C ALA A 30 -3.14 -13.04 -3.23
N MET A 31 -2.44 -12.05 -2.67
CA MET A 31 -1.17 -11.58 -3.20
C MET A 31 -0.06 -12.59 -2.89
N SER A 32 0.91 -12.75 -3.79
CA SER A 32 2.08 -13.57 -3.52
C SER A 32 2.90 -12.99 -2.34
N ARG A 33 3.58 -13.85 -1.60
CA ARG A 33 4.48 -13.39 -0.53
C ARG A 33 5.64 -12.56 -1.08
N GLU A 34 6.12 -12.88 -2.27
CA GLU A 34 7.22 -12.18 -2.93
C GLU A 34 6.84 -10.74 -3.28
N ASP A 35 5.67 -10.52 -3.84
CA ASP A 35 5.18 -9.16 -4.17
C ASP A 35 5.02 -8.32 -2.91
N LEU A 36 4.42 -8.89 -1.86
CA LEU A 36 4.28 -8.20 -0.58
C LEU A 36 5.65 -7.80 -0.02
N LEU A 37 6.61 -8.73 -0.01
CA LEU A 37 7.95 -8.45 0.50
C LEU A 37 8.68 -7.42 -0.37
N THR A 38 8.48 -7.42 -1.68
CA THR A 38 9.04 -6.40 -2.59
C THR A 38 8.50 -5.00 -2.26
N ILE A 39 7.21 -4.90 -1.95
CA ILE A 39 6.58 -3.63 -1.53
C ILE A 39 7.17 -3.15 -0.20
N LEU A 40 7.31 -4.05 0.78
CA LEU A 40 7.90 -3.72 2.08
C LEU A 40 9.40 -3.41 1.97
N ASP A 41 10.10 -4.06 1.03
CA ASP A 41 11.49 -3.79 0.67
C ASP A 41 11.65 -2.35 0.18
N ALA A 42 10.84 -1.95 -0.81
CA ALA A 42 10.79 -0.56 -1.28
C ALA A 42 10.45 0.43 -0.14
N GLY A 43 9.56 0.04 0.77
CA GLY A 43 9.15 0.87 1.92
C GLY A 43 10.27 1.15 2.92
N HIS A 44 11.14 0.17 3.23
CA HIS A 44 12.19 0.38 4.24
C HIS A 44 13.38 1.19 3.73
N TRP A 45 13.54 1.35 2.41
CA TRP A 45 14.55 2.21 1.80
C TRP A 45 14.27 3.72 1.93
N ALA A 46 13.13 4.11 2.53
CA ALA A 46 12.86 5.50 2.83
C ALA A 46 13.97 6.11 3.72
N PRO A 47 14.28 7.42 3.59
CA PRO A 47 15.19 8.08 4.51
C PRO A 47 14.54 8.25 5.89
N SER A 48 15.34 8.19 6.96
CA SER A 48 14.91 8.48 8.33
C SER A 48 15.91 9.35 9.08
N SER A 49 15.41 10.10 10.08
CA SER A 49 16.27 10.88 10.97
C SER A 49 17.31 9.98 11.63
N GLY A 50 18.59 10.37 11.53
CA GLY A 50 19.72 9.58 12.02
C GLY A 50 19.88 8.21 11.36
N ASN A 51 19.20 7.94 10.23
CA ASN A 51 19.10 6.62 9.60
C ASN A 51 18.60 5.50 10.54
N ASN A 52 17.80 5.86 11.55
CA ASN A 52 17.36 4.94 12.59
C ASN A 52 16.37 3.87 12.12
N GLN A 53 15.76 4.05 10.94
CA GLN A 53 14.81 3.11 10.33
C GLN A 53 13.75 2.62 11.34
N PRO A 54 12.96 3.54 11.93
CA PRO A 54 12.07 3.20 13.05
C PRO A 54 10.83 2.40 12.63
N TRP A 55 10.53 2.32 11.33
CA TRP A 55 9.37 1.58 10.82
C TRP A 55 9.46 0.09 11.11
N ARG A 56 8.32 -0.47 11.48
CA ARG A 56 8.09 -1.91 11.57
C ARG A 56 6.81 -2.21 10.83
N PHE A 57 6.80 -3.31 10.08
CA PHE A 57 5.65 -3.73 9.29
C PHE A 57 5.06 -5.00 9.92
N ILE A 58 3.81 -4.92 10.35
CA ILE A 58 3.02 -6.08 10.77
C ILE A 58 2.04 -6.35 9.63
N TYR A 59 2.07 -7.55 9.07
CA TYR A 59 1.26 -7.92 7.92
C TYR A 59 0.64 -9.31 8.10
N ALA A 60 -0.45 -9.55 7.38
CA ALA A 60 -1.02 -10.88 7.17
C ALA A 60 -1.47 -11.00 5.72
N LEU A 61 -1.27 -12.19 5.13
CA LEU A 61 -1.83 -12.52 3.82
C LEU A 61 -3.22 -13.10 4.02
N ARG A 62 -4.11 -12.90 3.04
CA ARG A 62 -5.54 -13.25 3.13
C ARG A 62 -5.80 -14.71 3.52
N GLU A 63 -4.95 -15.63 3.08
CA GLU A 63 -5.10 -17.08 3.32
C GLU A 63 -4.37 -17.56 4.58
N THR A 64 -3.86 -16.65 5.42
CA THR A 64 -3.14 -17.01 6.64
C THR A 64 -4.06 -16.91 7.86
N ALA A 65 -3.78 -17.72 8.89
CA ALA A 65 -4.54 -17.71 10.14
C ALA A 65 -4.52 -16.35 10.87
N SER A 66 -3.54 -15.49 10.59
CA SER A 66 -3.44 -14.15 11.16
C SER A 66 -4.38 -13.12 10.50
N TRP A 67 -4.90 -13.39 9.30
CA TRP A 67 -5.79 -12.47 8.59
C TRP A 67 -7.01 -12.01 9.39
N PRO A 68 -7.85 -12.91 9.97
CA PRO A 68 -9.01 -12.49 10.74
C PRO A 68 -8.64 -11.63 11.95
N LEU A 69 -7.48 -11.87 12.58
CA LEU A 69 -7.00 -11.07 13.70
C LEU A 69 -6.67 -9.63 13.30
N LEU A 70 -5.98 -9.45 12.15
CA LEU A 70 -5.66 -8.11 11.65
C LEU A 70 -6.89 -7.39 11.09
N LEU A 71 -7.87 -8.12 10.55
CA LEU A 71 -9.12 -7.54 10.07
C LEU A 71 -9.98 -7.02 11.23
N ASP A 72 -10.06 -7.76 12.34
CA ASP A 72 -10.91 -7.45 13.50
C ASP A 72 -10.49 -6.16 14.23
N ILE A 73 -9.20 -5.80 14.19
CA ILE A 73 -8.71 -4.56 14.83
C ILE A 73 -9.01 -3.29 14.01
N LEU A 74 -9.54 -3.42 12.78
CA LEU A 74 -9.92 -2.28 11.96
C LEU A 74 -11.29 -1.73 12.38
N SER A 75 -11.53 -0.43 12.19
CA SER A 75 -12.85 0.16 12.35
C SER A 75 -13.89 -0.55 11.47
N PRO A 76 -15.16 -0.72 11.91
CA PRO A 76 -16.16 -1.52 11.20
C PRO A 76 -16.35 -1.17 9.72
N GLY A 77 -16.25 0.12 9.35
CA GLY A 77 -16.37 0.56 7.96
C GLY A 77 -15.26 0.06 7.02
N ASN A 78 -14.15 -0.45 7.57
CA ASN A 78 -12.96 -0.94 6.87
C ASN A 78 -12.81 -2.46 6.92
N GLN A 79 -13.73 -3.20 7.53
CA GLN A 79 -13.65 -4.67 7.67
C GLN A 79 -14.24 -5.43 6.47
N ARG A 80 -14.32 -4.79 5.30
CA ARG A 80 -15.00 -5.33 4.11
C ARG A 80 -14.08 -6.17 3.24
#